data_AF-N2BEY7-F1
#
_entry.id   AF-N2BEY7-F1
#
_cell.length_a   1.000
_cell.length_b   1.000
_cell.length_c   1.000
_cell.angle_alpha   90.00
_cell.angle_beta   90.00
_cell.angle_gamma   90.00
#
_symmetry.space_group_name_H-M   'P 1'
#
loop_
_entity.id
_entity.type
_entity.pdbx_description
1 polymer ?
#
loop_
_entity_poly.entity_id
_entity_poly.type
_entity_poly.pdbx_seq_one_letter_code
_entity_poly.pdbx_strand_id
1 'polypeptide(L)'
;MIHILLLTTFSTILSYLILKSIYTIIFKSKKKVSKFLVFIGAVGLIVFYYTPYSFYVEPSYWEFKKMCKLNELPNNEEKFNKILGYFDTSLDTLDWEELNHNNDKRKWKVTKEHGFYRQGIYEYATTNKGKQLNSRTSIIAAFLSNKSEINQYNINQMSIGGSWHTRRYYFEIANLTRHDDMWIEKTLACVDVAKEKLYTASKEKL
;
A
#
# COMPACT_ATOMS: atom_id res chain seq x y z
N MET A 1 16.06 -12.88 -40.19
CA MET A 1 14.83 -13.42 -40.83
C MET A 1 14.63 -14.91 -40.53
N ILE A 2 15.62 -15.78 -40.80
CA ILE A 2 15.55 -17.23 -40.54
C ILE A 2 15.28 -17.59 -39.07
N HIS A 3 15.93 -16.91 -38.11
CA HIS A 3 15.71 -17.15 -36.68
C HIS A 3 14.29 -16.79 -36.19
N ILE A 4 13.68 -15.74 -36.75
CA ILE A 4 12.31 -15.34 -36.41
C ILE A 4 11.34 -16.40 -36.94
N LEU A 5 11.59 -16.89 -38.16
CA LEU A 5 10.79 -17.93 -38.78
C LEU A 5 10.87 -19.25 -37.99
N LEU A 6 12.06 -19.66 -37.56
CA LEU A 6 12.26 -20.84 -36.69
C LEU A 6 11.58 -20.70 -35.32
N LEU A 7 11.59 -19.51 -34.71
CA LEU A 7 10.92 -19.29 -33.43
C LEU A 7 9.39 -19.41 -33.56
N THR A 8 8.83 -18.84 -34.63
CA THR A 8 7.39 -18.91 -34.89
C THR A 8 6.92 -20.34 -35.19
N THR A 9 7.68 -21.10 -35.98
CA THR A 9 7.33 -22.49 -36.30
C THR A 9 7.50 -23.42 -35.11
N PHE A 10 8.54 -23.23 -34.29
CA PHE A 10 8.71 -24.01 -33.06
C PHE A 10 7.58 -23.72 -32.05
N SER A 11 7.20 -22.46 -31.89
CA SER A 11 6.09 -22.05 -31.02
C SER A 11 4.75 -22.66 -31.45
N THR A 12 4.44 -22.68 -32.75
CA THR A 12 3.18 -23.26 -33.26
C THR A 12 3.16 -24.79 -33.14
N ILE A 13 4.28 -25.47 -33.40
CA ILE A 13 4.40 -26.92 -33.20
C ILE A 13 4.22 -27.27 -31.71
N LEU A 14 4.87 -26.54 -30.81
CA LEU A 14 4.76 -26.77 -29.38
C LEU A 14 3.33 -26.53 -28.87
N SER A 15 2.68 -25.45 -29.32
CA SER A 15 1.27 -25.16 -29.01
C SER A 15 0.34 -26.27 -29.48
N TYR A 16 0.53 -26.79 -30.69
CA TYR A 16 -0.24 -27.92 -31.23
C TYR A 16 -0.06 -29.20 -30.41
N LEU A 17 1.18 -29.52 -29.99
CA LEU A 17 1.46 -30.70 -29.17
C LEU A 17 0.82 -30.59 -27.77
N ILE A 18 0.85 -29.41 -27.17
CA ILE A 18 0.18 -29.13 -25.88
C ILE A 18 -1.33 -29.30 -26.02
N LEU A 19 -1.95 -28.68 -27.04
CA LEU A 19 -3.39 -28.79 -27.31
C LEU A 19 -3.82 -30.23 -27.60
N LYS A 20 -3.02 -30.98 -28.38
CA LYS A 20 -3.28 -32.41 -28.66
C LYS A 20 -3.20 -33.27 -27.41
N SER A 21 -2.25 -32.98 -26.52
CA SER A 21 -2.09 -33.69 -25.25
C SER A 21 -3.28 -33.43 -24.33
N ILE A 22 -3.68 -32.15 -24.20
CA ILE A 22 -4.88 -31.72 -23.47
C ILE A 22 -6.14 -32.38 -24.04
N TYR A 23 -6.34 -32.34 -25.37
CA TYR A 23 -7.48 -32.97 -26.04
C TYR A 23 -7.53 -34.47 -25.79
N THR A 24 -6.39 -35.16 -25.87
CA THR A 24 -6.33 -36.61 -25.64
C THR A 24 -6.70 -36.96 -24.19
N ILE A 25 -6.23 -36.17 -23.22
CA ILE A 25 -6.57 -36.35 -21.79
C ILE A 25 -8.05 -36.03 -21.52
N ILE A 26 -8.59 -34.95 -22.09
CA ILE A 26 -9.99 -34.52 -21.92
C ILE A 26 -10.97 -35.49 -22.57
N PHE A 27 -10.73 -35.84 -23.83
CA PHE A 27 -11.75 -36.47 -24.69
C PHE A 27 -11.72 -38.00 -24.63
N LYS A 28 -10.55 -38.60 -24.32
CA LYS A 28 -10.39 -40.06 -24.22
C LYS A 28 -10.72 -40.63 -22.84
N SER A 29 -10.81 -39.78 -21.81
CA SER A 29 -11.20 -40.19 -20.45
C SER A 29 -12.72 -40.40 -20.34
N LYS A 30 -13.15 -41.65 -20.07
CA LYS A 30 -14.57 -42.03 -19.94
C LYS A 30 -15.22 -41.57 -18.62
N LYS A 31 -14.44 -41.14 -17.62
CA LYS A 31 -14.95 -40.73 -16.29
C LYS A 31 -15.20 -39.21 -16.23
N LYS A 32 -16.46 -38.82 -15.93
CA LYS A 32 -16.91 -37.41 -15.84
C LYS A 32 -16.01 -36.50 -14.99
N VAL A 33 -15.42 -37.04 -13.92
CA VAL A 33 -14.53 -36.32 -12.98
C VAL A 33 -13.28 -35.76 -13.68
N SER A 34 -12.73 -36.48 -14.67
CA SER A 34 -11.52 -36.08 -15.39
C SER A 34 -11.72 -34.85 -16.27
N LYS A 35 -12.92 -34.65 -16.83
CA LYS A 35 -13.24 -33.49 -17.67
C LYS A 35 -13.41 -32.22 -16.82
N PHE A 36 -14.00 -32.38 -15.63
CA PHE A 36 -14.21 -31.28 -14.68
C PHE A 36 -12.89 -30.74 -14.11
N LEU A 37 -11.95 -31.60 -13.75
CA LEU A 37 -10.64 -31.18 -13.25
C LEU A 37 -9.82 -30.42 -14.30
N VAL A 38 -9.89 -30.82 -15.57
CA VAL A 38 -9.20 -30.09 -16.65
C VAL A 38 -9.85 -28.73 -16.92
N PHE A 39 -11.18 -28.63 -16.82
CA PHE A 39 -11.87 -27.35 -16.91
C PHE A 39 -11.45 -26.38 -15.80
N ILE A 40 -11.39 -26.85 -14.54
CA ILE A 40 -10.87 -26.04 -13.42
C ILE A 40 -9.41 -25.64 -13.65
N GLY A 41 -8.57 -26.56 -14.13
CA GLY A 41 -7.18 -26.27 -14.46
C GLY A 41 -7.02 -25.20 -15.54
N ALA A 42 -7.83 -25.26 -16.60
CA ALA A 42 -7.83 -24.26 -17.67
C ALA A 42 -8.32 -22.89 -17.20
N VAL A 43 -9.42 -22.84 -16.44
CA VAL A 43 -9.91 -21.58 -15.84
C VAL A 43 -8.86 -21.00 -14.87
N GLY A 44 -8.22 -21.84 -14.05
CA GLY A 44 -7.16 -21.44 -13.14
C GLY A 44 -5.94 -20.86 -13.88
N LEU A 45 -5.53 -21.47 -14.99
CA LEU A 45 -4.44 -20.97 -15.84
C LEU A 45 -4.78 -19.65 -16.52
N ILE A 46 -6.02 -19.47 -17.00
CA ILE A 46 -6.49 -18.21 -17.57
C ILE A 46 -6.45 -17.13 -16.49
N VAL A 47 -7.00 -17.39 -15.30
CA VAL A 47 -6.92 -16.44 -14.19
C VAL A 47 -5.46 -16.09 -13.93
N PHE A 48 -4.58 -17.07 -13.73
CA PHE A 48 -3.16 -16.84 -13.41
C PHE A 48 -2.37 -16.10 -14.52
N TYR A 49 -2.74 -16.28 -15.79
CA TYR A 49 -2.10 -15.59 -16.91
C TYR A 49 -2.55 -14.13 -17.06
N TYR A 50 -3.83 -13.86 -16.78
CA TYR A 50 -4.41 -12.53 -16.90
C TYR A 50 -4.43 -11.72 -15.58
N THR A 51 -4.26 -12.36 -14.42
CA THR A 51 -4.02 -11.66 -13.16
C THR A 51 -2.52 -11.40 -13.00
N PRO A 52 -2.07 -10.14 -13.04
CA PRO A 52 -0.66 -9.84 -12.85
C PRO A 52 -0.21 -10.36 -11.49
N TYR A 53 0.98 -10.99 -11.44
CA TYR A 53 1.58 -11.56 -10.23
C TYR A 53 1.65 -10.55 -9.06
N SER A 54 1.69 -9.26 -9.37
CA SER A 54 1.62 -8.17 -8.39
C SER A 54 0.38 -8.25 -7.49
N PHE A 55 -0.76 -8.74 -8.00
CA PHE A 55 -2.00 -8.89 -7.23
C PHE A 55 -1.85 -9.86 -6.03
N TYR A 56 -0.91 -10.82 -6.13
CA TYR A 56 -0.70 -11.85 -5.11
C TYR A 56 0.45 -11.53 -4.14
N VAL A 57 1.32 -10.57 -4.46
CA VAL A 57 2.58 -10.30 -3.70
C VAL A 57 2.72 -8.84 -3.25
N GLU A 58 1.84 -7.94 -3.68
CA GLU A 58 1.79 -6.57 -3.17
C GLU A 58 1.23 -6.57 -1.72
N PRO A 59 1.77 -5.75 -0.80
CA PRO A 59 1.41 -5.85 0.60
C PRO A 59 -0.08 -5.69 0.77
N SER A 60 -0.62 -6.66 1.48
CA SER A 60 -2.05 -6.79 1.61
C SER A 60 -2.57 -5.58 2.39
N TYR A 61 -3.82 -5.20 2.11
CA TYR A 61 -4.53 -4.20 2.91
C TYR A 61 -4.35 -4.40 4.43
N TRP A 62 -4.20 -5.66 4.87
CA TRP A 62 -3.92 -6.03 6.26
C TRP A 62 -2.59 -5.53 6.80
N GLU A 63 -1.51 -5.57 6.01
CA GLU A 63 -0.20 -5.07 6.42
C GLU A 63 -0.21 -3.55 6.53
N PHE A 64 -0.83 -2.88 5.55
CA PHE A 64 -1.09 -1.44 5.62
C PHE A 64 -1.92 -1.08 6.85
N LYS A 65 -3.00 -1.82 7.12
CA LYS A 65 -3.86 -1.63 8.30
C LYS A 65 -3.09 -1.86 9.60
N LYS A 66 -2.24 -2.89 9.68
CA LYS A 66 -1.40 -3.19 10.85
C LYS A 66 -0.40 -2.06 11.13
N MET A 67 0.21 -1.52 10.09
CA MET A 67 1.09 -0.36 10.18
C MET A 67 0.34 0.88 10.71
N CYS A 68 -0.83 1.21 10.13
CA CYS A 68 -1.62 2.35 10.60
C CYS A 68 -2.08 2.21 12.06
N LYS A 69 -2.29 0.98 12.55
CA LYS A 69 -2.62 0.70 13.96
C LYS A 69 -1.50 1.08 14.93
N LEU A 70 -0.26 1.26 14.47
CA LEU A 70 0.82 1.76 15.34
C LEU A 70 0.52 3.14 15.90
N ASN A 71 -0.31 3.95 15.21
CA ASN A 71 -0.74 5.24 15.70
C ASN A 71 -1.58 5.17 16.98
N GLU A 72 -2.21 4.01 17.25
CA GLU A 72 -3.04 3.77 18.43
C GLU A 72 -2.22 3.41 19.68
N LEU A 73 -0.95 3.05 19.52
CA LEU A 73 -0.07 2.74 20.64
C LEU A 73 0.20 3.99 21.49
N PRO A 74 0.49 3.83 22.79
CA PRO A 74 0.92 4.95 23.64
C PRO A 74 2.20 5.59 23.08
N ASN A 75 2.35 6.90 23.25
CA ASN A 75 3.53 7.65 22.79
C ASN A 75 4.73 7.36 23.70
N ASN A 76 5.40 6.23 23.43
CA ASN A 76 6.60 5.79 24.13
C ASN A 76 7.69 5.37 23.13
N GLU A 77 8.88 5.10 23.67
CA GLU A 77 10.04 4.66 22.89
C GLU A 77 9.73 3.41 22.03
N GLU A 78 8.98 2.45 22.56
CA GLU A 78 8.59 1.24 21.83
C GLU A 78 7.77 1.56 20.56
N LYS A 79 6.76 2.43 20.66
CA LYS A 79 5.99 2.89 19.49
C LYS A 79 6.90 3.61 18.50
N PHE A 80 7.76 4.50 18.99
CA PHE A 80 8.63 5.31 18.16
C PHE A 80 9.59 4.43 17.36
N ASN A 81 10.26 3.48 18.03
CA ASN A 81 11.13 2.52 17.37
C ASN A 81 10.37 1.58 16.40
N LYS A 82 9.12 1.20 16.71
CA LYS A 82 8.28 0.44 15.74
C LYS A 82 7.96 1.23 14.48
N ILE A 83 7.67 2.52 14.60
CA ILE A 83 7.42 3.40 13.44
C ILE A 83 8.71 3.60 12.64
N LEU A 84 9.80 3.94 13.33
CA LEU A 84 11.10 4.17 12.71
C LEU A 84 11.68 2.92 12.05
N GLY A 85 11.35 1.72 12.56
CA GLY A 85 11.74 0.45 11.95
C GLY A 85 11.27 0.29 10.50
N TYR A 86 10.17 0.93 10.08
CA TYR A 86 9.76 0.95 8.67
C TYR A 86 10.69 1.76 7.77
N PHE A 87 11.50 2.64 8.35
CA PHE A 87 12.48 3.49 7.70
C PHE A 87 13.92 2.99 7.93
N ASP A 88 14.09 1.75 8.39
CA ASP A 88 15.39 1.13 8.67
C ASP A 88 16.24 1.93 9.68
N THR A 89 15.57 2.56 10.65
CA THR A 89 16.19 3.39 11.69
C THR A 89 15.51 3.20 13.04
N SER A 90 16.02 3.87 14.07
CA SER A 90 15.56 3.89 15.46
C SER A 90 15.79 5.28 16.05
N LEU A 91 15.29 5.54 17.26
CA LEU A 91 15.54 6.83 17.92
C LEU A 91 17.04 7.14 18.08
N ASP A 92 17.83 6.12 18.38
CA ASP A 92 19.28 6.25 18.57
C ASP A 92 20.06 6.47 17.26
N THR A 93 19.50 6.00 16.13
CA THR A 93 20.19 6.02 14.82
C THR A 93 19.59 7.03 13.85
N LEU A 94 18.50 7.72 14.24
CA LEU A 94 17.86 8.72 13.41
C LEU A 94 18.77 9.93 13.25
N ASP A 95 18.92 10.39 12.01
CA ASP A 95 19.63 11.63 11.71
C ASP A 95 18.78 12.85 12.12
N TRP A 96 18.97 13.28 13.37
CA TRP A 96 18.27 14.43 13.95
C TRP A 96 18.66 15.74 13.27
N GLU A 97 19.88 15.86 12.77
CA GLU A 97 20.32 17.06 12.06
C GLU A 97 19.57 17.18 10.74
N GLU A 98 19.49 16.10 9.96
CA GLU A 98 18.70 16.05 8.72
C GLU A 98 17.21 16.31 8.99
N LEU A 99 16.66 15.75 10.07
CA LEU A 99 15.25 15.94 10.44
C LEU A 99 14.92 17.40 10.80
N ASN A 100 15.88 18.11 11.41
CA ASN A 100 15.73 19.51 11.79
C ASN A 100 16.11 20.49 10.68
N HIS A 101 16.76 20.02 9.63
CA HIS A 101 17.20 20.85 8.53
C HIS A 101 16.02 21.36 7.70
N ASN A 102 15.79 22.68 7.71
CA ASN A 102 14.58 23.28 7.17
C ASN A 102 14.63 23.57 5.65
N ASN A 103 15.67 23.13 4.95
CA ASN A 103 15.79 23.37 3.50
C ASN A 103 14.61 22.77 2.70
N ASP A 104 14.02 21.69 3.22
CA ASP A 104 12.90 21.00 2.56
C ASP A 104 11.52 21.49 3.03
N LYS A 105 11.44 22.52 3.88
CA LYS A 105 10.18 23.04 4.47
C LYS A 105 9.33 21.96 5.18
N ARG A 106 9.94 20.85 5.58
CA ARG A 106 9.29 19.73 6.30
C ARG A 106 9.03 20.04 7.76
N LYS A 107 9.58 21.14 8.28
CA LYS A 107 9.42 21.58 9.66
C LYS A 107 8.54 22.82 9.71
N TRP A 108 7.52 22.79 10.55
CA TRP A 108 6.59 23.90 10.69
C TRP A 108 6.16 24.10 12.14
N LYS A 109 5.73 25.32 12.44
CA LYS A 109 5.06 25.64 13.71
C LYS A 109 3.60 25.24 13.59
N VAL A 110 3.11 24.47 14.55
CA VAL A 110 1.71 24.03 14.61
C VAL A 110 0.86 25.19 15.10
N THR A 111 -0.08 25.64 14.28
CA THR A 111 -1.03 26.71 14.64
C THR A 111 -2.23 26.16 15.40
N LYS A 112 -2.95 27.05 16.09
CA LYS A 112 -4.15 26.70 16.86
C LYS A 112 -5.28 26.14 15.98
N GLU A 113 -5.29 26.41 14.68
CA GLU A 113 -6.31 25.87 13.77
C GLU A 113 -6.08 24.38 13.43
N HIS A 114 -4.88 23.83 13.65
CA HIS A 114 -4.62 22.42 13.40
C HIS A 114 -5.32 21.53 14.45
N GLY A 115 -6.07 20.53 14.00
CA GLY A 115 -6.88 19.66 14.87
C GLY A 115 -6.10 18.88 15.94
N PHE A 116 -4.79 18.71 15.77
CA PHE A 116 -3.91 18.09 16.75
C PHE A 116 -3.12 19.10 17.61
N TYR A 117 -3.32 20.41 17.47
CA TYR A 117 -2.63 21.39 18.32
C TYR A 117 -2.96 21.19 19.80
N ARG A 118 -1.94 21.25 20.65
CA ARG A 118 -2.05 21.24 22.10
C ARG A 118 -1.00 22.19 22.67
N GLN A 119 -1.45 23.26 23.33
CA GLN A 119 -0.56 24.29 23.88
C GLN A 119 0.43 23.67 24.86
N GLY A 120 1.73 24.01 24.72
CA GLY A 120 2.81 23.46 25.54
C GLY A 120 3.19 22.00 25.26
N ILE A 121 2.51 21.34 24.31
CA ILE A 121 2.72 19.90 24.00
C ILE A 121 3.06 19.70 22.51
N TYR A 122 2.29 20.27 21.59
CA TYR A 122 2.47 20.12 20.14
C TYR A 122 2.52 21.50 19.46
N GLU A 123 3.68 22.14 19.55
CA GLU A 123 3.91 23.49 19.00
C GLU A 123 4.73 23.46 17.72
N TYR A 124 5.49 22.39 17.50
CA TYR A 124 6.31 22.17 16.32
C TYR A 124 6.09 20.76 15.79
N ALA A 125 6.13 20.65 14.47
CA ALA A 125 6.07 19.39 13.79
C ALA A 125 7.13 19.32 12.71
N THR A 126 7.63 18.11 12.46
CA THR A 126 8.48 17.81 11.31
C THR A 126 8.14 16.44 10.75
N THR A 127 8.59 16.17 9.52
CA THR A 127 8.50 14.84 8.92
C THR A 127 9.84 14.38 8.39
N ASN A 128 10.03 13.05 8.38
CA ASN A 128 11.15 12.48 7.62
C ASN A 128 10.89 12.56 6.11
N LYS A 129 11.90 12.17 5.32
CA LYS A 129 11.71 11.91 3.89
C LYS A 129 10.81 10.69 3.77
N GLY A 130 9.69 10.85 3.06
CA GLY A 130 8.76 9.75 2.83
C GLY A 130 9.46 8.56 2.17
N LYS A 131 8.99 7.35 2.45
CA LYS A 131 9.54 6.10 1.91
C LYS A 131 8.47 5.36 1.13
N GLN A 132 8.83 4.91 -0.08
CA GLN A 132 8.01 3.97 -0.83
C GLN A 132 8.34 2.56 -0.33
N LEU A 133 7.37 1.87 0.28
CA LEU A 133 7.59 0.49 0.75
C LEU A 133 7.48 -0.52 -0.39
N ASN A 134 6.66 -0.23 -1.41
CA ASN A 134 6.32 -1.09 -2.55
C ASN A 134 5.51 -0.29 -3.57
N SER A 135 5.08 -0.89 -4.68
CA SER A 135 4.27 -0.23 -5.74
C SER A 135 2.93 0.37 -5.29
N ARG A 136 2.41 -0.01 -4.12
CA ARG A 136 1.10 0.44 -3.60
C ARG A 136 1.18 1.25 -2.32
N THR A 137 2.23 1.14 -1.51
CA THR A 137 2.31 1.82 -0.21
C THR A 137 3.44 2.82 -0.15
N SER A 138 3.09 4.07 0.15
CA SER A 138 4.04 5.10 0.56
C SER A 138 3.77 5.51 2.02
N ILE A 139 4.82 5.84 2.75
CA ILE A 139 4.77 6.15 4.17
C ILE A 139 5.58 7.38 4.53
N ILE A 140 5.22 8.01 5.64
CA ILE A 140 5.96 9.12 6.24
C ILE A 140 5.82 9.05 7.76
N ALA A 141 6.86 9.42 8.50
CA ALA A 141 6.80 9.60 9.95
C ALA A 141 6.68 11.10 10.24
N ALA A 142 5.68 11.45 11.04
CA ALA A 142 5.50 12.79 11.59
C ALA A 142 5.88 12.80 13.08
N PHE A 143 6.61 13.83 13.47
CA PHE A 143 7.15 14.03 14.81
C PHE A 143 6.57 15.34 15.34
N LEU A 144 6.06 15.31 16.57
CA LEU A 144 5.46 16.47 17.23
C LEU A 144 6.20 16.74 18.53
N SER A 145 6.54 18.01 18.75
CA SER A 145 7.25 18.47 19.94
C SER A 145 6.72 19.83 20.38
N ASN A 146 6.97 20.18 21.64
CA ASN A 146 6.86 21.55 22.13
C ASN A 146 8.10 22.41 21.83
N LYS A 147 9.22 21.81 21.41
CA LYS A 147 10.45 22.51 21.05
C LYS A 147 10.63 22.58 19.54
N SER A 148 11.23 23.68 19.08
CA SER A 148 11.54 23.84 17.65
C SER A 148 12.56 22.81 17.21
N GLU A 149 13.68 22.67 17.91
CA GLU A 149 14.69 21.66 17.64
C GLU A 149 14.26 20.32 18.22
N ILE A 150 13.83 19.39 17.38
CA ILE A 150 13.27 18.10 17.78
C ILE A 150 14.40 17.09 17.93
N ASN A 151 14.45 16.39 19.06
CA ASN A 151 15.42 15.33 19.33
C ASN A 151 14.76 14.18 20.10
N GLN A 152 15.51 13.10 20.31
CA GLN A 152 15.01 11.90 20.99
C GLN A 152 14.36 12.15 22.36
N TYR A 153 14.76 13.21 23.08
CA TYR A 153 14.30 13.50 24.44
C TYR A 153 13.06 14.39 24.51
N ASN A 154 12.70 15.07 23.41
CA ASN A 154 11.63 16.07 23.41
C ASN A 154 10.47 15.75 22.47
N ILE A 155 10.43 14.55 21.90
CA ILE A 155 9.28 14.09 21.12
C ILE A 155 8.11 13.83 22.06
N ASN A 156 7.02 14.55 21.85
CA ASN A 156 5.77 14.35 22.58
C ASN A 156 4.86 13.33 21.88
N GLN A 157 4.96 13.23 20.55
CA GLN A 157 4.20 12.25 19.76
C GLN A 157 4.91 11.95 18.44
N MET A 158 4.80 10.68 18.01
CA MET A 158 5.15 10.24 16.67
C MET A 158 3.95 9.52 16.05
N SER A 159 3.72 9.75 14.77
CA SER A 159 2.69 9.04 14.01
C SER A 159 3.21 8.65 12.64
N ILE A 160 2.79 7.48 12.16
CA ILE A 160 3.01 7.04 10.80
C ILE A 160 1.83 7.46 9.91
N GLY A 161 2.11 8.30 8.93
CA GLY A 161 1.25 8.53 7.79
C GLY A 161 1.51 7.46 6.73
N GLY A 162 0.46 7.04 6.05
CA GLY A 162 0.58 6.08 4.96
C GLY A 162 -0.53 6.28 3.94
N SER A 163 -0.18 6.04 2.68
CA SER A 163 -1.08 6.03 1.53
C SER A 163 -1.00 4.67 0.85
N TRP A 164 -2.16 4.07 0.57
CA TRP A 164 -2.27 2.78 -0.09
C TRP A 164 -3.16 2.85 -1.32
N HIS A 165 -2.57 2.51 -2.47
CA HIS A 165 -3.24 2.43 -3.77
C HIS A 165 -4.10 1.16 -3.83
N THR A 166 -5.43 1.34 -3.91
CA THR A 166 -6.37 0.21 -3.82
C THR A 166 -6.50 -0.60 -5.11
N ARG A 167 -6.02 -0.06 -6.24
CA ARG A 167 -6.29 -0.54 -7.61
C ARG A 167 -7.77 -0.60 -7.97
N ARG A 168 -8.62 0.10 -7.21
CA ARG A 168 -10.05 0.27 -7.53
C ARG A 168 -10.23 1.64 -8.15
N TYR A 169 -10.78 1.68 -9.35
CA TYR A 169 -11.02 2.91 -10.08
C TYR A 169 -12.51 3.25 -10.00
N TYR A 170 -12.81 4.53 -9.87
CA TYR A 170 -14.16 5.04 -10.01
C TYR A 170 -14.16 6.14 -11.07
N PHE A 171 -15.32 6.31 -11.68
CA PHE A 171 -15.54 7.31 -12.71
C PHE A 171 -15.98 8.61 -12.05
N GLU A 172 -15.22 9.67 -12.22
CA GLU A 172 -15.58 11.01 -11.75
C GLU A 172 -15.90 11.90 -12.95
N ILE A 173 -17.12 12.45 -12.97
CA ILE A 173 -17.55 13.39 -14.02
C ILE A 173 -17.21 14.80 -13.53
N ALA A 174 -16.04 15.30 -13.88
CA ALA A 174 -15.62 16.65 -13.56
C ALA A 174 -16.20 17.66 -14.57
N ASN A 175 -17.40 18.18 -14.29
CA ASN A 175 -18.11 19.21 -15.06
C ASN A 175 -18.47 18.84 -16.52
N LEU A 176 -19.76 18.91 -16.85
CA LEU A 176 -20.34 18.71 -18.20
C LEU A 176 -19.75 19.62 -19.31
N THR A 177 -18.87 20.57 -18.97
CA THR A 177 -18.29 21.56 -19.88
C THR A 177 -16.81 21.31 -20.21
N ARG A 178 -16.15 20.31 -19.62
CA ARG A 178 -14.79 19.89 -19.99
C ARG A 178 -14.74 18.37 -20.22
N HIS A 179 -14.32 17.95 -21.41
CA HIS A 179 -14.18 16.55 -21.82
C HIS A 179 -12.96 15.85 -21.21
N ASP A 180 -12.79 15.94 -19.89
CA ASP A 180 -11.71 15.25 -19.17
C ASP A 180 -12.33 14.14 -18.29
N ASP A 181 -13.01 13.19 -18.91
CA ASP A 181 -13.51 11.98 -18.25
C ASP A 181 -12.32 11.15 -17.74
N MET A 182 -12.16 11.00 -16.42
CA MET A 182 -10.99 10.33 -15.84
C MET A 182 -11.38 9.21 -14.88
N TRP A 183 -10.79 8.04 -15.10
CA TRP A 183 -10.79 6.96 -14.11
C TRP A 183 -9.80 7.30 -13.01
N ILE A 184 -10.31 7.60 -11.82
CA ILE A 184 -9.48 7.97 -10.67
C ILE A 184 -9.31 6.75 -9.78
N GLU A 185 -8.05 6.43 -9.47
CA GLU A 185 -7.75 5.37 -8.52
C GLU A 185 -8.12 5.82 -7.10
N LYS A 186 -8.86 4.98 -6.39
CA LYS A 186 -9.10 5.17 -4.96
C LYS A 186 -7.83 4.87 -4.17
N THR A 187 -7.50 5.79 -3.29
CA THR A 187 -6.40 5.68 -2.33
C THR A 187 -6.97 5.62 -0.92
N LEU A 188 -6.37 4.82 -0.05
CA LEU A 188 -6.69 4.79 1.38
C LEU A 188 -5.53 5.35 2.19
N ALA A 189 -5.83 6.25 3.11
CA ALA A 189 -4.87 6.77 4.07
C ALA A 189 -5.06 6.16 5.47
N CYS A 190 -4.06 6.27 6.34
CA CYS A 190 -4.21 5.80 7.73
C CYS A 190 -5.37 6.48 8.48
N VAL A 191 -5.75 7.70 8.10
CA VAL A 191 -6.93 8.39 8.65
C VAL A 191 -8.23 7.67 8.29
N ASP A 192 -8.31 7.05 7.12
CA ASP A 192 -9.50 6.31 6.68
C ASP A 192 -9.64 4.99 7.45
N VAL A 193 -8.50 4.34 7.75
CA VAL A 193 -8.45 3.15 8.61
C VAL A 193 -8.94 3.48 10.03
N ALA A 194 -8.55 4.64 10.57
CA ALA A 194 -9.03 5.10 11.88
C ALA A 194 -10.54 5.40 11.88
N LYS A 195 -11.07 5.99 10.80
CA LYS A 195 -12.51 6.22 10.64
C LYS A 195 -13.30 4.92 10.58
N GLU A 196 -12.85 3.92 9.82
CA GLU A 196 -13.49 2.59 9.73
C GLU A 196 -13.74 2.01 11.14
N LYS A 197 -12.76 2.12 12.03
CA LYS A 197 -12.89 1.66 13.42
C LYS A 197 -13.98 2.39 14.20
N LEU A 198 -14.08 3.72 14.08
CA LEU A 198 -15.12 4.51 14.75
C LEU A 198 -16.52 4.09 14.30
N TYR A 199 -16.70 3.84 13.01
CA TYR A 199 -17.97 3.33 12.48
C TYR A 199 -18.29 1.93 13.01
N THR A 200 -17.33 1.01 13.00
CA THR A 200 -17.54 -0.36 13.53
C THR A 200 -17.85 -0.34 15.03
N ALA A 201 -17.11 0.42 15.82
CA ALA A 201 -17.33 0.55 17.27
C ALA A 201 -18.69 1.19 17.61
N SER A 202 -19.22 2.06 16.75
CA SER A 202 -20.55 2.64 16.93
C SER A 202 -21.69 1.64 16.66
N LYS A 203 -21.47 0.66 15.77
CA LYS A 203 -22.44 -0.39 15.46
C LYS A 203 -22.52 -1.49 16.51
N GLU A 204 -21.41 -1.80 17.18
CA GLU A 204 -21.38 -2.81 18.24
C GLU A 204 -22.02 -2.33 19.56
N LYS A 205 -22.36 -1.04 19.67
CA LYS A 205 -23.02 -0.43 20.83
C LYS A 205 -24.54 -0.29 20.69
N LEU A 206 -25.12 -0.75 19.57
CA LEU A 206 -26.56 -0.79 19.29
C LEU A 206 -27.04 -2.25 19.30
#